data_AF-A0A3R9SY72-F1
#
_entry.id   AF-A0A3R9SY72-F1
#
_cell.length_a   1.000
_cell.length_b   1.000
_cell.length_c   1.000
_cell.angle_alpha   90.00
_cell.angle_beta   90.00
_cell.angle_gamma   90.00
#
_symmetry.space_group_name_H-M   'P 1'
#
loop_
_entity.id
_entity.type
_entity.pdbx_description
1 polymer ?
#
loop_
_entity_poly.entity_id
_entity_poly.type
_entity_poly.pdbx_seq_one_letter_code
_entity_poly.pdbx_strand_id
1 'polypeptide(L)'
;MRLYLKGNYETSIYQTCMEFPWKMWFKERKGVEVGFSYAFNENFYLSLTLDKFSSNDERWGMADFRIGKDSWATFKRENLNLNFENSYESDGREKGDCLRIITTHKDILTVDKRALYIMAIEVASSVIDGQISEDDKETWLSVEKFKTKHKDLLNMTYDEAVDISLEEIKVMKAIDEPLWEELDRKREEYIRIHGEVELDDDEEDE
;
A
#
# COMPACT_ATOMS: atom_id res chain seq x y z
N MET A 1 -6.04 0.43 0.24
CA MET A 1 -6.38 0.44 1.68
C MET A 1 -5.54 1.49 2.39
N ARG A 2 -6.05 2.10 3.47
CA ARG A 2 -5.35 3.15 4.23
C ARG A 2 -5.54 2.94 5.73
N LEU A 3 -4.52 3.25 6.51
CA LEU A 3 -4.56 3.36 7.96
C LEU A 3 -4.03 4.73 8.37
N TYR A 4 -4.53 5.28 9.46
CA TYR A 4 -4.09 6.56 10.00
C TYR A 4 -3.48 6.37 11.39
N LEU A 5 -2.41 7.10 11.68
CA LEU A 5 -1.67 7.02 12.94
C LEU A 5 -1.54 8.40 13.55
N LYS A 6 -1.99 8.54 14.80
CA LYS A 6 -1.93 9.79 15.56
C LYS A 6 -1.09 9.60 16.81
N GLY A 7 -0.08 10.43 17.00
CA GLY A 7 0.83 10.34 18.15
C GLY A 7 1.80 11.51 18.22
N ASN A 8 2.90 11.30 18.96
CA ASN A 8 4.02 12.23 19.04
C ASN A 8 4.96 12.07 17.83
N TYR A 9 5.12 13.13 17.03
CA TYR A 9 5.96 13.14 15.83
C TYR A 9 7.35 13.77 16.04
N GLU A 10 7.78 13.99 17.28
CA GLU A 10 9.10 14.58 17.57
C GLU A 10 10.26 13.60 17.34
N THR A 11 9.97 12.30 17.32
CA THR A 11 11.00 11.25 17.17
C THR A 11 11.20 10.88 15.71
N SER A 12 12.46 10.89 15.25
CA SER A 12 12.81 10.42 13.90
C SER A 12 12.52 8.94 13.73
N ILE A 13 11.94 8.57 12.58
CA ILE A 13 11.57 7.19 12.28
C ILE A 13 12.74 6.37 11.72
N TYR A 14 13.83 7.04 11.33
CA TYR A 14 14.84 6.49 10.44
C TYR A 14 15.48 5.21 10.98
N GLN A 15 16.09 5.28 12.16
CA GLN A 15 16.83 4.14 12.71
C GLN A 15 15.90 2.97 13.07
N THR A 16 14.69 3.28 13.53
CA THR A 16 13.72 2.30 14.03
C THR A 16 13.02 1.53 12.91
N CYS A 17 12.77 2.17 11.76
CA CYS A 17 11.98 1.56 10.68
C CYS A 17 12.75 0.57 9.80
N MET A 18 14.08 0.55 9.83
CA MET A 18 14.88 -0.33 8.97
C MET A 18 14.61 -1.81 9.20
N GLU A 19 14.18 -2.19 10.40
CA GLU A 19 13.84 -3.58 10.73
C GLU A 19 12.36 -3.93 10.47
N PHE A 20 11.50 -2.94 10.22
CA PHE A 20 10.06 -3.17 10.05
C PHE A 20 9.74 -4.11 8.88
N PRO A 21 10.38 -3.98 7.70
CA PRO A 21 10.16 -4.91 6.59
C PRO A 21 10.30 -6.38 6.98
N TRP A 22 11.29 -6.72 7.81
CA TRP A 22 11.51 -8.10 8.26
C TRP A 22 10.45 -8.59 9.26
N LYS A 23 9.88 -7.69 10.06
CA LYS A 23 8.76 -8.01 10.95
C LYS A 23 7.46 -8.17 10.16
N MET A 24 7.25 -7.33 9.16
CA MET A 24 6.07 -7.33 8.31
C MET A 24 5.97 -8.59 7.46
N TRP A 25 7.07 -8.91 6.77
CA TRP A 25 7.14 -10.04 5.84
C TRP A 25 7.86 -11.21 6.48
N PHE A 26 9.18 -11.25 6.36
CA PHE A 26 10.07 -12.26 6.94
C PHE A 26 11.51 -11.76 6.80
N LYS A 27 12.45 -12.31 7.57
CA LYS A 27 13.87 -11.94 7.45
C LYS A 27 14.61 -12.75 6.39
N GLU A 28 14.36 -14.05 6.36
CA GLU A 28 15.10 -15.00 5.53
C GLU A 28 14.16 -16.10 5.05
N ARG A 29 14.36 -16.57 3.81
CA ARG A 29 13.68 -17.73 3.24
C ARG A 29 14.72 -18.62 2.56
N LYS A 30 14.77 -19.89 2.94
CA LYS A 30 15.68 -20.91 2.37
C LYS A 30 17.16 -20.51 2.38
N GLY A 31 17.66 -19.89 3.47
CA GLY A 31 19.07 -19.50 3.53
C GLY A 31 19.38 -18.14 2.87
N VAL A 32 18.36 -17.46 2.32
CA VAL A 32 18.53 -16.21 1.58
C VAL A 32 17.74 -15.11 2.28
N GLU A 33 18.42 -14.00 2.60
CA GLU A 33 17.80 -12.82 3.16
C GLU A 33 16.81 -12.20 2.17
N VAL A 34 15.66 -11.75 2.68
CA VAL A 34 14.64 -11.13 1.82
C VAL A 34 15.17 -9.82 1.24
N GLY A 35 14.97 -9.63 -0.06
CA GLY A 35 15.26 -8.37 -0.73
C GLY A 35 14.02 -7.48 -0.81
N PHE A 36 14.13 -6.23 -0.38
CA PHE A 36 13.11 -5.21 -0.59
C PHE A 36 13.75 -3.90 -1.03
N SER A 37 13.00 -3.10 -1.78
CA SER A 37 13.41 -1.74 -2.12
C SER A 37 12.79 -0.76 -1.13
N TYR A 38 13.53 0.28 -0.79
CA TYR A 38 13.05 1.32 0.12
C TYR A 38 13.53 2.70 -0.32
N ALA A 39 12.71 3.71 -0.05
CA ALA A 39 13.09 5.12 -0.11
C ALA A 39 12.53 5.82 1.12
N PHE A 40 13.29 6.71 1.76
CA PHE A 40 12.83 7.39 2.96
C PHE A 40 13.42 8.81 3.06
N ASN A 41 12.88 9.60 3.98
CA ASN A 41 13.51 10.83 4.45
C ASN A 41 13.27 11.04 5.96
N GLU A 42 13.85 12.10 6.53
CA GLU A 42 13.75 12.42 7.97
C GLU A 42 12.34 12.86 8.41
N ASN A 43 11.44 13.16 7.47
CA ASN A 43 10.14 13.77 7.68
C ASN A 43 8.97 12.75 7.63
N PHE A 44 9.20 11.54 8.13
CA PHE A 44 8.23 10.44 8.15
C PHE A 44 7.78 9.95 6.77
N TYR A 45 8.58 10.19 5.71
CA TYR A 45 8.37 9.52 4.43
C TYR A 45 9.13 8.18 4.43
N LEU A 46 8.41 7.10 4.14
CA LEU A 46 8.97 5.78 3.88
C LEU A 46 8.13 5.09 2.81
N SER A 47 8.77 4.75 1.70
CA SER A 47 8.22 3.92 0.63
C SER A 47 8.92 2.57 0.66
N LEU A 48 8.15 1.49 0.65
CA LEU A 48 8.61 0.11 0.66
C LEU A 48 8.01 -0.64 -0.52
N THR A 49 8.85 -1.42 -1.19
CA THR A 49 8.42 -2.35 -2.24
C THR A 49 9.00 -3.73 -1.98
N LEU A 50 8.12 -4.71 -1.81
CA LEU A 50 8.48 -6.13 -1.83
C LEU A 50 8.03 -6.74 -3.17
N ASP A 51 8.96 -7.33 -3.91
CA ASP A 51 8.62 -8.19 -5.04
C ASP A 51 8.33 -9.61 -4.51
N LYS A 52 7.04 -9.99 -4.47
CA LYS A 52 6.61 -11.30 -3.96
C LYS A 52 6.89 -12.43 -4.94
N PHE A 53 6.88 -12.13 -6.24
CA PHE A 53 6.85 -13.14 -7.32
C PHE A 53 8.24 -13.47 -7.85
N SER A 54 9.23 -12.62 -7.59
CA SER A 54 10.64 -12.87 -7.86
C SER A 54 11.25 -13.84 -6.82
N SER A 55 12.52 -13.68 -6.49
CA SER A 55 13.30 -14.58 -5.63
C SER A 55 12.88 -14.67 -4.16
N ASN A 56 11.89 -13.88 -3.72
CA ASN A 56 11.54 -13.79 -2.30
C ASN A 56 10.61 -14.92 -1.83
N ASP A 57 9.67 -15.39 -2.66
CA ASP A 57 8.83 -16.56 -2.35
C ASP A 57 8.33 -17.23 -3.64
N GLU A 58 8.90 -18.39 -3.94
CA GLU A 58 8.65 -19.11 -5.18
C GLU A 58 7.20 -19.58 -5.39
N ARG A 59 6.41 -19.68 -4.31
CA ARG A 59 5.00 -20.11 -4.41
C ARG A 59 4.18 -19.15 -5.26
N TRP A 60 4.51 -17.86 -5.18
CA TRP A 60 3.89 -16.85 -6.03
C TRP A 60 4.22 -17.12 -7.48
N GLY A 61 5.48 -17.30 -7.88
CA GLY A 61 5.82 -17.59 -9.29
C GLY A 61 5.11 -18.82 -9.90
N MET A 62 4.63 -19.75 -9.07
CA MET A 62 3.93 -20.97 -9.48
C MET A 62 2.40 -20.86 -9.52
N ALA A 63 1.82 -19.80 -8.93
CA ALA A 63 0.38 -19.61 -9.00
C ALA A 63 -0.06 -19.17 -10.40
N ASP A 64 -1.19 -19.71 -10.87
CA ASP A 64 -1.73 -19.34 -12.19
C ASP A 64 -2.56 -18.06 -12.06
N PHE A 65 -1.93 -16.92 -12.36
CA PHE A 65 -2.56 -15.60 -12.26
C PHE A 65 -3.20 -15.14 -13.56
N ARG A 66 -3.24 -15.97 -14.60
CA ARG A 66 -3.73 -15.54 -15.91
C ARG A 66 -5.25 -15.63 -15.98
N ILE A 67 -5.93 -14.71 -15.32
CA ILE A 67 -7.30 -14.35 -15.68
C ILE A 67 -7.20 -13.13 -16.62
N GLY A 68 -7.42 -13.33 -17.92
CA GLY A 68 -7.39 -12.25 -18.92
C GLY A 68 -5.97 -11.68 -19.21
N LYS A 69 -5.87 -10.36 -19.44
CA LYS A 69 -4.62 -9.63 -19.76
C LYS A 69 -3.80 -9.29 -18.50
N ASP A 70 -3.23 -10.30 -17.82
CA ASP A 70 -2.34 -10.14 -16.65
C ASP A 70 -2.95 -9.24 -15.54
N SER A 71 -4.25 -9.37 -15.27
CA SER A 71 -5.01 -8.50 -14.36
C SER A 71 -4.48 -8.46 -12.93
N TRP A 72 -3.63 -9.40 -12.53
CA TRP A 72 -3.02 -9.48 -11.20
C TRP A 72 -1.54 -9.10 -11.16
N ALA A 73 -0.99 -8.54 -12.25
CA ALA A 73 0.39 -8.05 -12.29
C ALA A 73 0.71 -7.05 -11.17
N THR A 74 -0.29 -6.29 -10.71
CA THR A 74 -0.16 -5.32 -9.63
C THR A 74 0.14 -5.98 -8.29
N PHE A 75 -0.41 -7.16 -8.01
CA PHE A 75 -0.12 -7.94 -6.81
C PHE A 75 1.26 -8.59 -6.81
N LYS A 76 2.02 -8.52 -7.92
CA LYS A 76 3.42 -8.98 -7.96
C LYS A 76 4.29 -8.24 -6.96
N ARG A 77 3.96 -6.96 -6.75
CA ARG A 77 4.68 -6.08 -5.85
C ARG A 77 3.74 -5.54 -4.80
N GLU A 78 4.11 -5.71 -3.54
CA GLU A 78 3.45 -4.96 -2.48
C GLU A 78 4.16 -3.62 -2.34
N ASN A 79 3.42 -2.53 -2.55
CA ASN A 79 3.91 -1.17 -2.43
C ASN A 79 3.21 -0.48 -1.28
N LEU A 80 3.98 -0.07 -0.29
CA LEU A 80 3.47 0.59 0.91
C LEU A 80 4.17 1.92 1.11
N ASN A 81 3.41 2.97 1.38
CA ASN A 81 3.92 4.28 1.72
C ASN A 81 3.43 4.70 3.11
N LEU A 82 4.36 5.07 3.98
CA LEU A 82 4.13 5.83 5.20
C LEU A 82 4.51 7.28 4.90
N ASN A 83 3.59 8.20 5.11
CA ASN A 83 3.83 9.64 5.01
C ASN A 83 2.78 10.39 5.82
N PHE A 84 2.99 11.69 6.02
CA PHE A 84 1.90 12.55 6.48
C PHE A 84 0.77 12.57 5.45
N GLU A 85 -0.45 12.74 5.92
CA GLU A 85 -1.54 13.18 5.05
C GLU A 85 -1.10 14.40 4.24
N ASN A 86 -1.56 14.51 2.99
CA ASN A 86 -1.25 15.62 2.09
C ASN A 86 0.25 15.92 1.95
N SER A 87 1.15 14.94 2.15
CA SER A 87 2.58 15.20 2.06
C SER A 87 2.95 15.74 0.68
N TYR A 88 3.95 16.62 0.64
CA TYR A 88 4.46 17.24 -0.57
C TYR A 88 4.82 16.21 -1.66
N GLU A 89 5.31 15.06 -1.25
CA GLU A 89 5.67 13.94 -2.12
C GLU A 89 4.46 13.26 -2.81
N SER A 90 3.23 13.54 -2.36
CA SER A 90 2.02 12.81 -2.78
C SER A 90 0.89 13.63 -3.40
N ASP A 91 0.90 14.97 -3.28
CA ASP A 91 0.12 15.99 -4.06
C ASP A 91 -0.16 17.29 -3.27
N GLY A 92 0.09 17.35 -1.96
CA GLY A 92 -0.34 18.44 -1.08
C GLY A 92 0.76 19.44 -0.72
N ARG A 93 0.51 20.74 -0.93
CA ARG A 93 1.43 21.84 -0.58
C ARG A 93 1.57 22.05 0.94
N GLU A 94 0.78 21.35 1.75
CA GLU A 94 0.72 21.42 3.22
C GLU A 94 0.59 20.01 3.81
N LYS A 95 1.29 19.70 4.91
CA LYS A 95 1.16 18.42 5.61
C LYS A 95 -0.12 18.42 6.45
N GLY A 96 -0.89 17.34 6.39
CA GLY A 96 -2.04 17.10 7.25
C GLY A 96 -1.64 16.66 8.67
N ASP A 97 -2.64 16.51 9.53
CA ASP A 97 -2.47 16.39 10.99
C ASP A 97 -1.99 15.00 11.47
N CYS A 98 -2.10 13.98 10.62
CA CYS A 98 -1.67 12.64 11.00
C CYS A 98 -0.86 11.91 9.93
N LEU A 99 -0.16 10.86 10.37
CA LEU A 99 0.50 9.94 9.47
C LEU A 99 -0.54 9.01 8.86
N ARG A 100 -0.28 8.58 7.64
CA ARG A 100 -1.02 7.53 6.97
C ARG A 100 -0.08 6.46 6.48
N ILE A 101 -0.56 5.22 6.52
CA ILE A 101 0.02 4.13 5.77
C ILE A 101 -0.95 3.76 4.65
N ILE A 102 -0.47 3.76 3.41
CA ILE A 102 -1.28 3.48 2.22
C ILE A 102 -0.61 2.43 1.35
N THR A 103 -1.44 1.53 0.81
CA THR A 103 -1.09 0.60 -0.27
C THR A 103 -1.84 0.98 -1.54
N THR A 104 -1.27 0.63 -2.70
CA THR A 104 -1.82 0.92 -4.03
C THR A 104 -3.12 0.18 -4.32
N HIS A 105 -3.37 -0.93 -3.63
CA HIS A 105 -4.52 -1.79 -3.90
C HIS A 105 -5.74 -1.37 -3.05
N LYS A 106 -6.93 -1.34 -3.66
CA LYS A 106 -8.19 -1.08 -2.93
C LYS A 106 -8.49 -2.24 -1.97
N ASP A 107 -8.57 -3.44 -2.53
CA ASP A 107 -8.64 -4.71 -1.82
C ASP A 107 -7.25 -5.34 -1.79
N ILE A 108 -6.84 -5.85 -0.63
CA ILE A 108 -5.52 -6.45 -0.43
C ILE A 108 -5.65 -7.90 0.04
N LEU A 109 -4.64 -8.70 -0.30
CA LEU A 109 -4.53 -10.09 0.15
C LEU A 109 -4.27 -10.14 1.66
N THR A 110 -4.58 -11.28 2.27
CA THR A 110 -4.36 -11.53 3.70
C THR A 110 -2.90 -11.27 4.12
N VAL A 111 -1.92 -11.69 3.31
CA VAL A 111 -0.49 -11.43 3.59
C VAL A 111 -0.14 -9.95 3.59
N ASP A 112 -0.72 -9.17 2.67
CA ASP A 112 -0.47 -7.75 2.52
C ASP A 112 -1.15 -6.97 3.64
N LYS A 113 -2.38 -7.36 4.02
CA LYS A 113 -3.11 -6.79 5.16
C LYS A 113 -2.38 -7.02 6.47
N ARG A 114 -1.86 -8.24 6.67
CA ARG A 114 -1.04 -8.59 7.83
C ARG A 114 0.20 -7.70 7.91
N ALA A 115 0.93 -7.55 6.81
CA ALA A 115 2.12 -6.69 6.74
C ALA A 115 1.78 -5.22 7.06
N LEU A 116 0.72 -4.68 6.46
CA LEU A 116 0.22 -3.32 6.70
C LEU A 116 -0.09 -3.09 8.19
N TYR A 117 -0.73 -4.06 8.84
CA TYR A 117 -1.15 -3.95 10.24
C TYR A 117 0.02 -4.06 11.20
N ILE A 118 0.99 -4.94 10.91
CA ILE A 118 2.25 -5.02 11.66
C ILE A 118 2.99 -3.68 11.58
N MET A 119 3.07 -3.07 10.39
CA MET A 119 3.72 -1.77 10.24
C MET A 119 3.02 -0.66 11.04
N ALA A 120 1.68 -0.61 11.00
CA ALA A 120 0.92 0.35 11.78
C ALA A 120 1.18 0.20 13.28
N ILE A 121 1.25 -1.04 13.78
CA ILE A 121 1.58 -1.35 15.17
C ILE A 121 3.00 -0.91 15.51
N GLU A 122 3.98 -1.22 14.67
CA GLU A 122 5.38 -0.87 14.91
C GLU A 122 5.61 0.64 14.94
N VAL A 123 5.01 1.39 14.02
CA VAL A 123 5.08 2.85 14.02
C VAL A 123 4.35 3.41 15.24
N ALA A 124 3.09 3.02 15.47
CA ALA A 124 2.29 3.54 16.58
C ALA A 124 2.92 3.22 17.95
N SER A 125 3.45 2.01 18.13
CA SER A 125 3.98 1.57 19.43
C SER A 125 5.41 2.02 19.69
N SER A 126 6.29 1.95 18.67
CA SER A 126 7.74 2.08 18.88
C SER A 126 8.27 3.46 18.53
N VAL A 127 7.51 4.27 17.79
CA VAL A 127 7.99 5.54 17.22
C VAL A 127 7.21 6.73 17.76
N ILE A 128 5.88 6.65 17.73
CA ILE A 128 5.04 7.83 18.00
C ILE A 128 4.20 7.74 19.28
N ASP A 129 4.28 6.63 20.03
CA ASP A 129 3.42 6.36 21.20
C ASP A 129 1.94 6.73 20.95
N GLY A 130 1.39 6.17 19.88
CA GLY A 130 0.19 6.66 19.23
C GLY A 130 -0.97 5.67 19.19
N GLN A 131 -2.00 6.12 18.47
CA GLN A 131 -3.23 5.38 18.19
C GLN A 131 -3.39 5.14 16.70
N ILE A 132 -4.16 4.12 16.36
CA ILE A 132 -4.40 3.65 14.98
C ILE A 132 -5.89 3.82 14.65
N SER A 133 -6.19 4.36 13.48
CA SER A 133 -7.52 4.37 12.88
C SER A 133 -7.50 3.58 11.57
N GLU A 134 -8.54 2.79 11.34
CA GLU A 134 -8.78 2.01 10.12
C GLU A 134 -10.10 2.38 9.41
N ASP A 135 -10.75 3.44 9.87
CA ASP A 135 -12.10 3.89 9.48
C ASP A 135 -12.10 5.40 9.15
N ASP A 136 -11.10 5.84 8.39
CA ASP A 136 -10.91 7.24 8.00
C ASP A 136 -11.00 8.25 9.15
N LYS A 137 -10.35 7.91 10.27
CA LYS A 137 -10.22 8.75 11.47
C LYS A 137 -11.52 8.90 12.27
N GLU A 138 -12.57 8.12 11.96
CA GLU A 138 -13.80 8.07 12.77
C GLU A 138 -13.54 7.54 14.18
N THR A 139 -12.73 6.48 14.33
CA THR A 139 -12.34 5.95 15.63
C THR A 139 -10.83 5.75 15.76
N TRP A 140 -10.34 5.90 17.00
CA TRP A 140 -8.92 5.74 17.34
C TRP A 140 -8.74 4.63 18.36
N LEU A 141 -8.00 3.60 17.99
CA LEU A 141 -7.70 2.45 18.84
C LEU A 141 -6.29 2.59 19.41
N SER A 142 -6.13 2.28 20.70
CA SER A 142 -4.79 2.03 21.23
C SER A 142 -4.18 0.80 20.56
N VAL A 143 -2.85 0.72 20.51
CA VAL A 143 -2.12 -0.42 19.94
C VAL A 143 -2.62 -1.76 20.49
N GLU A 144 -2.84 -1.87 21.81
CA GLU A 144 -3.31 -3.11 22.43
C GLU A 144 -4.74 -3.48 22.03
N LYS A 145 -5.64 -2.50 21.88
CA LYS A 145 -6.99 -2.74 21.37
C LYS A 145 -6.95 -3.17 19.91
N PHE A 146 -6.10 -2.54 19.09
CA PHE A 146 -5.92 -2.89 17.69
C PHE A 146 -5.38 -4.32 17.53
N LYS A 147 -4.35 -4.69 18.30
CA LYS A 147 -3.81 -6.06 18.35
C LYS A 147 -4.87 -7.08 18.76
N THR A 148 -5.67 -6.77 19.76
CA THR A 148 -6.73 -7.66 20.24
C THR A 148 -7.82 -7.85 19.18
N LYS A 149 -8.23 -6.75 18.52
CA LYS A 149 -9.24 -6.76 17.44
C LYS A 149 -8.82 -7.62 16.25
N HIS A 150 -7.55 -7.56 15.88
CA HIS A 150 -6.99 -8.23 14.70
C HIS A 150 -6.08 -9.41 15.05
N LYS A 151 -6.29 -10.01 16.22
CA LYS A 151 -5.44 -11.06 16.78
C LYS A 151 -5.25 -12.24 15.83
N ASP A 152 -6.33 -12.68 15.19
CA ASP A 152 -6.28 -13.84 14.29
C ASP A 152 -5.37 -13.59 13.10
N LEU A 153 -5.43 -12.39 12.50
CA LEU A 153 -4.56 -11.98 11.40
C LEU A 153 -3.10 -11.83 11.86
N LEU A 154 -2.88 -11.21 13.02
CA LEU A 154 -1.55 -10.90 13.54
C LEU A 154 -0.80 -12.13 14.05
N ASN A 155 -1.53 -13.17 14.48
CA ASN A 155 -0.95 -14.42 14.94
C ASN A 155 -0.54 -15.36 13.79
N MET A 156 -1.01 -15.10 12.56
CA MET A 156 -0.56 -15.88 11.41
C MET A 156 0.94 -15.69 11.21
N THR A 157 1.62 -16.77 10.85
CA THR A 157 2.94 -16.71 10.22
C THR A 157 2.81 -16.12 8.82
N TYR A 158 3.95 -15.69 8.26
CA TYR A 158 3.98 -15.27 6.86
C TYR A 158 3.48 -16.38 5.92
N ASP A 159 3.92 -17.63 6.13
CA ASP A 159 3.56 -18.74 5.25
C ASP A 159 2.07 -19.08 5.29
N GLU A 160 1.44 -19.08 6.47
CA GLU A 160 0.00 -19.27 6.61
C GLU A 160 -0.79 -18.16 5.89
N ALA A 161 -0.35 -16.91 6.04
CA ALA A 161 -0.98 -15.78 5.37
C ALA A 161 -0.82 -15.87 3.84
N VAL A 162 0.32 -16.34 3.34
CA VAL A 162 0.54 -16.60 1.91
C VAL A 162 -0.37 -17.71 1.40
N ASP A 163 -0.49 -18.83 2.11
CA ASP A 163 -1.33 -19.95 1.68
C ASP A 163 -2.80 -19.53 1.54
N ILE A 164 -3.32 -18.70 2.46
CA ILE A 164 -4.64 -18.08 2.33
C ILE A 164 -4.69 -17.15 1.12
N SER A 165 -3.68 -16.29 0.96
CA SER A 165 -3.65 -15.29 -0.12
C SER A 165 -3.60 -15.93 -1.52
N LEU A 166 -2.97 -17.09 -1.66
CA LEU A 166 -2.92 -17.84 -2.91
C LEU A 166 -4.29 -18.44 -3.28
N GLU A 167 -5.16 -18.70 -2.31
CA GLU A 167 -6.56 -19.09 -2.58
C GLU A 167 -7.45 -17.85 -2.84
N GLU A 168 -7.22 -16.75 -2.12
CA GLU A 168 -7.93 -15.48 -2.33
C GLU A 168 -7.77 -15.00 -3.77
N ILE A 169 -6.54 -14.92 -4.27
CA ILE A 169 -6.25 -14.37 -5.60
C ILE A 169 -6.93 -15.15 -6.75
N LYS A 170 -7.24 -16.44 -6.56
CA LYS A 170 -7.96 -17.26 -7.55
C LYS A 170 -9.43 -16.88 -7.70
N VAL A 171 -10.03 -16.35 -6.64
CA VAL A 171 -11.46 -15.99 -6.60
C VAL A 171 -11.71 -14.49 -6.64
N MET A 172 -10.64 -13.68 -6.55
CA MET A 172 -10.73 -12.24 -6.72
C MET A 172 -11.28 -11.88 -8.10
N LYS A 173 -11.99 -10.76 -8.18
CA LYS A 173 -12.52 -10.20 -9.42
C LYS A 173 -11.87 -8.86 -9.67
N ALA A 174 -11.30 -8.69 -10.86
CA ALA A 174 -10.84 -7.37 -11.28
C ALA A 174 -12.05 -6.44 -11.34
N ILE A 175 -11.88 -5.23 -10.81
CA ILE A 175 -12.86 -4.16 -10.88
C ILE A 175 -12.25 -3.11 -11.80
N ASP A 176 -13.01 -2.64 -12.79
CA ASP A 176 -12.57 -1.56 -13.65
C ASP A 176 -12.31 -0.30 -12.83
N GLU A 177 -11.21 0.40 -13.16
CA GLU A 177 -10.82 1.59 -12.44
C GLU A 177 -11.87 2.71 -12.65
N PRO A 178 -12.57 3.17 -11.59
CA PRO A 178 -13.67 4.12 -11.71
C PRO A 178 -13.21 5.51 -12.18
N LEU A 179 -11.90 5.76 -12.14
CA LEU A 179 -11.26 6.99 -12.55
C LEU A 179 -11.46 7.25 -14.06
N TRP A 180 -11.52 6.21 -14.89
CA TRP A 180 -11.78 6.36 -16.33
C TRP A 180 -13.18 6.91 -16.59
N GLU A 181 -14.22 6.36 -15.93
CA GLU A 181 -15.58 6.89 -16.05
C GLU A 181 -15.68 8.35 -15.57
N GLU A 182 -14.96 8.71 -14.50
CA GLU A 182 -14.89 10.10 -14.03
C GLU A 182 -14.18 11.02 -15.01
N LEU A 183 -13.04 10.58 -15.57
CA LEU A 183 -12.27 11.35 -16.56
C LEU A 183 -13.04 11.53 -17.85
N ASP A 184 -13.72 10.50 -18.33
CA ASP A 184 -14.58 10.56 -19.52
C ASP A 184 -15.71 11.58 -19.31
N ARG A 185 -16.39 11.54 -18.14
CA ARG A 185 -17.40 12.54 -17.80
C ARG A 185 -16.84 13.96 -17.74
N LYS A 186 -15.65 14.16 -17.15
CA LYS A 186 -14.98 15.46 -17.10
C LYS A 186 -14.56 15.94 -18.50
N ARG A 187 -14.12 15.02 -19.37
CA ARG A 187 -13.78 15.29 -20.77
C ARG A 187 -15.02 15.70 -21.57
N GLU A 188 -16.12 14.98 -21.45
CA GLU A 188 -17.41 15.33 -22.07
C GLU A 188 -17.93 16.70 -21.62
N GLU A 189 -17.82 17.00 -20.32
CA GLU A 189 -18.19 18.31 -19.78
C GLU A 189 -17.29 19.42 -20.35
N TYR A 190 -15.99 19.19 -20.42
CA TYR A 190 -15.04 20.13 -21.01
C TYR A 190 -15.36 20.40 -22.48
N ILE A 191 -15.57 19.35 -23.29
CA ILE A 191 -15.95 19.45 -24.71
C ILE A 191 -17.27 20.21 -24.87
N ARG A 192 -18.26 19.95 -24.01
CA ARG A 192 -19.54 20.68 -24.06
C ARG A 192 -19.38 22.19 -23.83
N ILE A 193 -18.42 22.59 -23.00
CA ILE A 193 -18.17 24.01 -22.67
C ILE A 193 -17.29 24.66 -23.74
N HIS A 194 -16.27 23.95 -24.23
CA HIS A 194 -15.21 24.52 -25.06
C HIS A 194 -15.28 24.14 -26.54
N GLY A 195 -16.20 23.25 -26.92
CA GLY A 195 -16.23 22.61 -28.24
C GLY A 195 -15.23 21.47 -28.33
N GLU A 196 -15.40 20.59 -29.32
CA GLU A 196 -14.31 19.71 -29.73
C GLU A 196 -13.25 20.56 -30.43
N VAL A 197 -11.99 20.39 -30.02
CA VAL A 197 -10.86 20.94 -30.76
C VAL A 197 -10.60 19.97 -31.91
N GLU A 198 -10.91 20.38 -33.14
CA GLU A 198 -10.31 19.75 -34.32
C GLU A 198 -8.82 20.12 -34.31
N LEU A 199 -7.97 19.15 -34.03
CA LEU A 199 -6.55 19.27 -34.28
C LEU A 199 -6.40 18.99 -35.78
N ASP A 200 -6.03 20.01 -36.57
CA ASP A 200 -5.57 19.75 -37.93
C ASP A 200 -4.33 18.86 -37.80
N ASP A 201 -4.41 17.64 -38.35
CA ASP A 201 -3.29 16.69 -38.46
C ASP A 201 -2.24 17.16 -39.51
N ASP A 202 -2.30 18.43 -39.93
CA ASP A 202 -1.36 19.07 -40.85
C ASP A 202 -0.05 19.43 -40.13
N GLU A 203 0.61 18.43 -39.53
CA GLU A 203 2.07 18.37 -39.52
C GLU A 203 2.54 17.59 -40.77
N GLU A 204 2.15 18.08 -41.97
CA GLU A 204 2.94 17.83 -43.17
C GLU A 204 4.07 18.85 -43.20
N ASP A 205 5.27 18.39 -42.83
CA ASP A 205 6.60 18.84 -43.25
C ASP A 205 6.78 20.32 -43.69
N GLU A 206 7.45 21.12 -42.85
CA GLU A 206 8.52 22.05 -43.28
C GLU A 206 9.49 22.44 -42.15
#